data_AF-A0A841LLH1-F1
#
_entry.id   AF-A0A841LLH1-F1
#
_cell.length_a   1.000
_cell.length_b   1.000
_cell.length_c   1.000
_cell.angle_alpha   90.00
_cell.angle_beta   90.00
_cell.angle_gamma   90.00
#
_symmetry.space_group_name_H-M   'P 1'
#
loop_
_entity.id
_entity.type
_entity.pdbx_description
1 polymer ?
#
loop_
_entity_poly.entity_id
_entity_poly.type
_entity_poly.pdbx_seq_one_letter_code
_entity_poly.pdbx_strand_id
1 'polypeptide(L)'
;MRKIYHAFALLSLVVIASCGKKTDKDRAIALVEAKYENSNQDLNFNGSKLDSLYNISPAAYAASLKRGNELDDTLAALESQIEQLNQAESDSIGLISAKLTKERYRILDLTKTKPTFMGWKLSEVVVEGGKLDTLSFNFDKGITKIVP
;
A
#
# COMPACT_ATOMS: atom_id res chain seq x y z
N MET A 1 61.87 17.47 -4.65
CA MET A 1 60.48 17.42 -5.17
C MET A 1 60.03 15.96 -5.25
N ARG A 2 59.34 15.39 -4.25
CA ARG A 2 58.83 14.00 -4.36
C ARG A 2 57.80 13.53 -3.32
N LYS A 3 57.11 14.43 -2.60
CA LYS A 3 56.22 14.03 -1.48
C LYS A 3 54.76 14.50 -1.57
N ILE A 4 54.36 15.22 -2.61
CA ILE A 4 53.00 15.77 -2.72
C ILE A 4 52.06 14.87 -3.56
N TYR A 5 52.62 13.97 -4.39
CA TYR A 5 51.83 13.15 -5.32
C TYR A 5 51.06 11.97 -4.69
N HIS A 6 51.39 11.57 -3.46
CA HIS A 6 50.71 10.42 -2.83
C HIS A 6 49.42 10.80 -2.08
N ALA A 7 49.26 12.05 -1.66
CA ALA A 7 48.04 12.50 -0.97
C ALA A 7 46.85 12.64 -1.93
N PHE A 8 47.12 13.02 -3.19
CA PHE A 8 46.08 13.23 -4.20
C PHE A 8 45.53 11.92 -4.78
N ALA A 9 46.35 10.86 -4.79
CA ALA A 9 45.96 9.53 -5.25
C ALA A 9 45.08 8.76 -4.23
N LEU A 10 45.17 9.09 -2.93
CA LEU A 10 44.33 8.48 -1.90
C LEU A 10 42.97 9.18 -1.76
N LEU A 11 42.88 10.48 -2.05
CA LEU A 11 41.62 11.23 -1.98
C LEU A 11 40.68 10.94 -3.17
N SER A 12 41.24 10.49 -4.30
CA SER A 12 40.49 10.11 -5.49
C SER A 12 39.92 8.68 -5.43
N LEU A 13 40.35 7.86 -4.46
CA LEU A 13 39.86 6.48 -4.30
C LEU A 13 38.56 6.38 -3.48
N VAL A 14 38.14 7.44 -2.79
CA VAL A 14 36.94 7.42 -1.92
C VAL A 14 35.64 7.70 -2.69
N VAL A 15 35.71 8.20 -3.93
CA VAL A 15 34.51 8.57 -4.71
C VAL A 15 33.96 7.41 -5.57
N ILE A 16 34.62 6.25 -5.59
CA ILE A 16 34.22 5.10 -6.44
C ILE A 16 33.34 4.08 -5.68
N ALA A 17 33.00 4.33 -4.42
CA ALA A 17 32.30 3.36 -3.57
C ALA A 17 30.83 3.74 -3.27
N SER A 18 30.04 4.10 -4.28
CA SER A 18 28.59 3.90 -4.21
C SER A 18 27.98 3.95 -5.60
N CYS A 19 28.25 2.92 -6.42
CA CYS A 19 27.28 2.51 -7.43
C CYS A 19 26.11 1.80 -6.72
N GLY A 20 25.51 2.46 -5.73
CA GLY A 20 24.30 2.00 -5.08
C GLY A 20 23.17 2.12 -6.09
N LYS A 21 22.47 1.01 -6.35
CA LYS A 21 21.21 1.08 -7.10
C LYS A 21 20.30 2.07 -6.38
N LYS A 22 19.86 3.14 -7.06
CA LYS A 22 18.88 4.09 -6.52
C LYS A 22 17.67 3.30 -6.02
N THR A 23 17.21 3.60 -4.81
CA THR A 23 16.00 2.99 -4.28
C THR A 23 14.79 3.49 -5.06
N ASP A 24 13.67 2.77 -4.98
CA ASP A 24 12.42 3.22 -5.60
C ASP A 24 11.96 4.57 -5.02
N LYS A 25 12.25 4.84 -3.74
CA LYS A 25 11.99 6.14 -3.13
C LYS A 25 12.86 7.24 -3.75
N ASP A 26 14.16 6.98 -3.95
CA ASP A 26 15.06 7.96 -4.58
C ASP A 26 14.63 8.26 -6.03
N ARG A 27 14.14 7.25 -6.75
CA ARG A 27 13.61 7.40 -8.11
C ARG A 27 12.33 8.24 -8.13
N ALA A 28 11.43 8.02 -7.16
CA ALA A 28 10.20 8.79 -7.01
C ALA A 28 10.49 10.26 -6.68
N ILE A 29 11.42 10.50 -5.74
CA ILE A 29 11.87 11.85 -5.38
C ILE A 29 12.44 12.57 -6.60
N ALA A 30 13.37 11.93 -7.33
CA ALA A 30 13.99 12.54 -8.51
C ALA A 30 12.97 12.93 -9.59
N LEU A 31 11.90 12.15 -9.78
CA LEU A 31 10.82 12.49 -10.71
C LEU A 31 10.00 13.70 -10.24
N VAL A 32 9.80 13.84 -8.91
CA VAL A 32 9.11 15.01 -8.35
C VAL A 32 10.02 16.23 -8.45
N GLU A 33 11.28 16.13 -8.05
CA GLU A 33 12.26 17.22 -8.18
C GLU A 33 12.33 17.73 -9.64
N ALA A 34 12.43 16.83 -10.62
CA ALA A 34 12.45 17.19 -12.03
C ALA A 34 11.17 17.91 -12.49
N LYS A 35 10.01 17.61 -11.89
CA LYS A 35 8.74 18.31 -12.18
C LYS A 35 8.73 19.73 -11.60
N TYR A 36 9.43 19.97 -10.51
CA TYR A 36 9.42 21.24 -9.77
C TYR A 36 10.71 22.07 -9.95
N GLU A 37 11.67 21.60 -10.74
CA GLU A 37 12.96 22.26 -11.00
C GLU A 37 12.82 23.72 -11.48
N ASN A 38 11.75 24.02 -12.23
CA ASN A 38 11.45 25.38 -12.73
C ASN A 38 10.36 26.12 -11.92
N SER A 39 9.98 25.59 -10.76
CA SER A 39 8.96 26.19 -9.90
C SER A 39 9.59 27.06 -8.81
N ASN A 40 8.85 28.04 -8.30
CA ASN A 40 9.25 28.81 -7.12
C ASN A 40 8.96 28.06 -5.79
N GLN A 41 8.61 26.77 -5.85
CA GLN A 41 8.28 25.95 -4.70
C GLN A 41 9.44 25.02 -4.39
N ASP A 42 10.03 25.19 -3.22
CA ASP A 42 11.03 24.26 -2.72
C ASP A 42 10.33 23.13 -1.95
N LEU A 43 10.80 21.89 -2.15
CA LEU A 43 10.17 20.68 -1.63
C LEU A 43 11.11 19.95 -0.69
N ASN A 44 10.61 19.67 0.51
CA ASN A 44 11.30 18.89 1.51
C ASN A 44 10.76 17.47 1.56
N PHE A 45 11.63 16.51 1.24
CA PHE A 45 11.32 15.09 1.25
C PHE A 45 11.72 14.39 2.57
N ASN A 46 12.22 15.13 3.57
CA ASN A 46 12.53 14.57 4.87
C ASN A 46 11.24 14.07 5.56
N GLY A 47 11.25 12.82 5.99
CA GLY A 47 10.05 12.16 6.51
C GLY A 47 9.10 11.60 5.45
N SER A 48 9.31 11.87 4.15
CA SER A 48 8.45 11.32 3.09
C SER A 48 8.40 9.78 3.11
N LYS A 49 7.28 9.21 2.71
CA LYS A 49 7.07 7.75 2.69
C LYS A 49 6.67 7.29 1.30
N LEU A 50 7.23 6.15 0.88
CA LEU A 50 6.84 5.50 -0.37
C LEU A 50 5.99 4.28 -0.05
N ASP A 51 4.70 4.38 -0.34
CA ASP A 51 3.72 3.33 -0.08
C ASP A 51 3.34 2.61 -1.37
N SER A 52 3.18 1.29 -1.29
CA SER A 52 2.61 0.52 -2.39
C SER A 52 1.10 0.74 -2.48
N LEU A 53 0.62 1.10 -3.67
CA LEU A 53 -0.80 1.25 -3.95
C LEU A 53 -1.38 -0.04 -4.54
N TYR A 54 -2.53 -0.44 -4.00
CA TYR A 54 -3.32 -1.57 -4.48
C TYR A 54 -4.75 -1.13 -4.75
N ASN A 55 -5.43 -1.79 -5.70
CA ASN A 55 -6.88 -1.60 -5.91
C ASN A 55 -7.70 -1.94 -4.65
N ILE A 56 -7.24 -2.93 -3.89
CA ILE A 56 -7.74 -3.33 -2.57
C ILE A 56 -6.52 -3.65 -1.72
N SER A 57 -6.46 -3.15 -0.49
CA SER A 57 -5.36 -3.44 0.42
C SER A 57 -5.24 -4.97 0.65
N PRO A 58 -4.03 -5.55 0.56
CA PRO A 58 -3.81 -6.97 0.86
C PRO A 58 -4.33 -7.39 2.23
N ALA A 59 -4.21 -6.51 3.23
CA ALA A 59 -4.71 -6.76 4.58
C ALA A 59 -6.24 -6.83 4.63
N ALA A 60 -6.93 -5.91 3.92
CA ALA A 60 -8.38 -5.90 3.84
C ALA A 60 -8.91 -7.15 3.09
N TYR A 61 -8.20 -7.58 2.06
CA TYR A 61 -8.50 -8.83 1.36
C TYR A 61 -8.34 -10.06 2.26
N ALA A 62 -7.22 -10.16 2.99
CA ALA A 62 -6.99 -11.25 3.94
C ALA A 62 -8.05 -11.28 5.05
N ALA A 63 -8.45 -10.12 5.57
CA ALA A 63 -9.53 -10.01 6.55
C ALA A 63 -10.88 -10.46 5.99
N SER A 64 -11.15 -10.16 4.71
CA SER A 64 -12.38 -10.59 4.03
C SER A 64 -12.43 -12.10 3.87
N LEU A 65 -11.31 -12.74 3.50
CA LEU A 65 -11.21 -14.21 3.44
C LEU A 65 -11.44 -14.84 4.81
N LYS A 66 -10.82 -14.31 5.86
CA LYS A 66 -11.00 -14.80 7.24
C LYS A 66 -12.47 -14.74 7.66
N ARG A 67 -13.13 -13.61 7.41
CA ARG A 67 -14.55 -13.42 7.71
C ARG A 67 -15.44 -14.37 6.93
N GLY A 68 -15.10 -14.67 5.67
CA GLY A 68 -15.80 -15.68 4.87
C GLY A 68 -15.76 -17.06 5.53
N ASN A 69 -14.59 -17.49 5.98
CA ASN A 69 -14.43 -18.78 6.67
C ASN A 69 -15.21 -18.82 7.99
N GLU A 70 -15.13 -17.76 8.80
CA GLU A 70 -15.88 -17.66 10.06
C GLU A 70 -17.41 -17.73 9.85
N LEU A 71 -17.90 -17.16 8.75
CA LEU A 71 -19.31 -17.26 8.37
C LEU A 71 -19.68 -18.67 7.93
N ASP A 72 -18.81 -19.35 7.17
CA ASP A 72 -19.04 -20.74 6.77
C ASP A 72 -19.11 -21.65 8.02
N ASP A 73 -18.22 -21.48 9.00
CA ASP A 73 -18.24 -22.21 10.28
C ASP A 73 -19.53 -21.93 11.08
N THR A 74 -19.95 -20.66 11.13
CA THR A 74 -21.17 -20.24 11.84
C THR A 74 -22.42 -20.83 11.18
N LEU A 75 -22.49 -20.81 9.85
CA LEU A 75 -23.62 -21.37 9.11
C LEU A 75 -23.76 -22.88 9.36
N ALA A 76 -22.65 -23.63 9.31
CA ALA A 76 -22.67 -25.07 9.60
C ALA A 76 -23.16 -25.36 11.03
N ALA A 77 -22.74 -24.55 12.01
CA ALA A 77 -23.20 -24.69 13.40
C ALA A 77 -24.69 -24.37 13.55
N LEU A 78 -25.22 -23.39 12.82
CA LEU A 78 -26.65 -23.05 12.84
C LEU A 78 -27.49 -24.13 12.14
N GLU A 79 -27.01 -24.69 11.03
CA GLU A 79 -27.68 -25.81 10.34
C GLU A 79 -27.82 -27.03 11.27
N SER A 80 -26.75 -27.39 12.00
CA SER A 80 -26.81 -28.49 12.97
C SER A 80 -27.78 -28.22 14.13
N GLN A 81 -27.98 -26.96 14.51
CA GLN A 81 -28.92 -26.59 15.58
C GLN A 81 -30.36 -26.66 15.12
N ILE A 82 -30.67 -26.22 13.88
CA ILE A 82 -32.03 -26.25 13.31
C ILE A 82 -32.64 -27.65 13.39
N GLU A 83 -31.85 -28.69 13.13
CA GLU A 83 -32.33 -30.09 13.14
C GLU A 83 -32.87 -30.56 14.51
N GLN A 84 -32.52 -29.86 15.60
CA GLN A 84 -32.88 -30.24 16.97
C GLN A 84 -33.96 -29.36 17.59
N LEU A 85 -34.40 -28.30 16.90
CA LEU A 85 -35.27 -27.26 17.44
C LEU A 85 -36.74 -27.46 17.06
N ASN A 86 -37.65 -26.86 17.83
CA ASN A 86 -39.05 -26.80 17.44
C ASN A 86 -39.25 -25.79 16.28
N GLN A 87 -40.44 -25.81 15.66
CA GLN A 87 -40.71 -25.02 14.46
C GLN A 87 -40.45 -23.52 14.63
N ALA A 88 -40.90 -22.91 15.74
CA ALA A 88 -40.76 -21.47 15.94
C ALA A 88 -39.29 -21.04 16.16
N GLU A 89 -38.52 -21.87 16.87
CA GLU A 89 -37.08 -21.67 17.06
C GLU A 89 -36.32 -21.88 15.76
N SER A 90 -36.66 -22.93 15.01
CA SER A 90 -36.13 -23.22 13.68
C SER A 90 -36.35 -22.06 12.69
N ASP A 91 -37.56 -21.50 12.64
CA ASP A 91 -37.89 -20.38 11.74
C ASP A 91 -37.05 -19.12 12.06
N SER A 92 -36.83 -18.84 13.36
CA SER A 92 -35.98 -17.73 13.82
C SER A 92 -34.52 -17.92 13.41
N ILE A 93 -33.95 -19.12 13.63
CA ILE A 93 -32.58 -19.43 13.23
C ILE A 93 -32.45 -19.42 11.70
N GLY A 94 -33.46 -19.89 10.97
CA GLY A 94 -33.52 -19.84 9.50
C GLY A 94 -33.37 -18.42 8.95
N LEU A 95 -34.02 -17.42 9.57
CA LEU A 95 -33.89 -16.01 9.19
C LEU A 95 -32.46 -15.48 9.40
N ILE A 96 -31.81 -15.88 10.51
CA ILE A 96 -30.42 -15.51 10.80
C ILE A 96 -29.48 -16.14 9.77
N SER A 97 -29.61 -17.44 9.53
CA SER A 97 -28.83 -18.18 8.54
C SER A 97 -28.96 -17.58 7.13
N ALA A 98 -30.17 -17.17 6.73
CA ALA A 98 -30.39 -16.50 5.44
C ALA A 98 -29.64 -15.16 5.35
N LYS A 99 -29.66 -14.35 6.43
CA LYS A 99 -28.93 -13.07 6.47
C LYS A 99 -27.42 -13.27 6.41
N LEU A 100 -26.89 -14.25 7.15
CA LEU A 100 -25.46 -14.59 7.13
C LEU A 100 -25.02 -15.14 5.77
N THR A 101 -25.84 -15.98 5.15
CA THR A 101 -25.59 -16.49 3.78
C THR A 101 -25.51 -15.36 2.76
N LYS A 102 -26.39 -14.34 2.86
CA LYS A 102 -26.31 -13.15 2.00
C LYS A 102 -25.01 -12.38 2.19
N GLU A 103 -24.57 -12.20 3.43
CA GLU A 103 -23.29 -11.54 3.73
C GLU A 103 -22.10 -12.36 3.20
N ARG A 104 -22.17 -13.69 3.30
CA ARG A 104 -21.18 -14.61 2.73
C ARG A 104 -21.06 -14.45 1.22
N TYR A 105 -22.17 -14.34 0.49
CA TYR A 105 -22.14 -14.05 -0.95
C TYR A 105 -21.53 -12.68 -1.26
N ARG A 106 -21.86 -11.64 -0.47
CA ARG A 106 -21.26 -10.31 -0.62
C ARG A 106 -19.74 -10.36 -0.46
N ILE A 107 -19.25 -11.11 0.52
CA ILE A 107 -17.81 -11.32 0.74
C ILE A 107 -17.19 -12.11 -0.42
N LEU A 108 -17.84 -13.17 -0.91
CA LEU A 108 -17.36 -13.92 -2.07
C LEU A 108 -17.16 -13.01 -3.28
N ASP A 109 -18.11 -12.12 -3.56
CA ASP A 109 -17.98 -11.15 -4.65
C ASP A 109 -16.81 -10.18 -4.46
N LEU A 110 -16.57 -9.70 -3.24
CA LEU A 110 -15.39 -8.89 -2.92
C LEU A 110 -14.09 -9.69 -3.13
N THR A 111 -14.06 -10.95 -2.71
CA THR A 111 -12.87 -11.82 -2.81
C THR A 111 -12.54 -12.25 -4.24
N LYS A 112 -13.49 -12.19 -5.18
CA LYS A 112 -13.19 -12.35 -6.62
C LYS A 112 -12.20 -11.29 -7.11
N THR A 113 -12.21 -10.11 -6.48
CA THR A 113 -11.34 -9.00 -6.81
C THR A 113 -10.04 -9.10 -6.00
N LYS A 114 -9.03 -9.79 -6.56
CA LYS A 114 -7.73 -9.97 -5.87
C LYS A 114 -6.97 -8.63 -5.74
N PRO A 115 -6.16 -8.46 -4.67
CA PRO A 115 -5.22 -7.35 -4.57
C PRO A 115 -4.31 -7.33 -5.79
N THR A 116 -4.32 -6.21 -6.49
CA THR A 116 -3.51 -5.95 -7.66
C THR A 116 -2.71 -4.71 -7.38
N PHE A 117 -1.38 -4.87 -7.45
CA PHE A 117 -0.46 -3.75 -7.32
C PHE A 117 -0.69 -2.77 -8.47
N MET A 118 -0.99 -1.52 -8.13
CA MET A 118 -1.36 -0.46 -9.08
C MET A 118 -0.21 0.51 -9.34
N GLY A 119 0.66 0.73 -8.35
CA GLY A 119 1.69 1.74 -8.43
C GLY A 119 2.19 2.16 -7.06
N TRP A 120 2.78 3.34 -6.98
CA TRP A 120 3.39 3.83 -5.75
C TRP A 120 2.79 5.18 -5.37
N LYS A 121 2.84 5.52 -4.08
CA LYS A 121 2.51 6.85 -3.58
C LYS A 121 3.66 7.37 -2.74
N LEU A 122 4.23 8.51 -3.14
CA LEU A 122 5.13 9.29 -2.28
C LEU A 122 4.26 10.26 -1.48
N SER A 123 4.17 10.06 -0.18
CA SER A 123 3.37 10.85 0.76
C SER A 123 4.27 11.67 1.69
N GLU A 124 3.66 12.62 2.40
CA GLU A 124 4.34 13.46 3.42
C GLU A 124 5.48 14.33 2.83
N VAL A 125 5.33 14.79 1.58
CA VAL A 125 6.25 15.77 0.97
C VAL A 125 5.85 17.17 1.41
N VAL A 126 6.75 17.95 2.00
CA VAL A 126 6.44 19.26 2.57
C VAL A 126 6.88 20.37 1.60
N VAL A 127 6.10 21.43 1.45
CA VAL A 127 6.53 22.63 0.73
C VAL A 127 7.25 23.57 1.70
N GLU A 128 8.51 23.92 1.41
CA GLU A 128 9.25 24.87 2.25
C GLU A 128 8.71 26.29 2.06
N GLY A 129 8.54 27.03 3.17
CA GLY A 129 8.13 28.45 3.14
C GLY A 129 6.61 28.72 3.10
N GLY A 130 5.75 27.69 3.16
CA GLY A 130 4.29 27.84 3.25
C GLY A 130 3.68 26.90 4.29
N LYS A 131 2.62 27.33 4.98
CA LYS A 131 1.93 26.60 6.06
C LYS A 131 1.72 25.12 5.74
N LEU A 132 2.43 24.21 6.42
CA LEU A 132 2.09 22.79 6.70
C LEU A 132 1.37 21.97 5.60
N ASP A 133 1.46 22.36 4.34
CA ASP A 133 0.78 21.67 3.25
C ASP A 133 1.65 20.48 2.86
N THR A 134 1.12 19.28 3.12
CA THR A 134 1.74 18.04 2.69
C THR A 134 1.19 17.64 1.33
N LEU A 135 2.09 17.40 0.40
CA LEU A 135 1.79 16.91 -0.93
C LEU A 135 1.92 15.39 -0.98
N SER A 136 1.22 14.80 -1.95
CA SER A 136 1.35 13.40 -2.29
C SER A 136 1.37 13.24 -3.79
N PHE A 137 2.19 12.30 -4.26
CA PHE A 137 2.38 12.02 -5.68
C PHE A 137 2.17 10.53 -5.92
N ASN A 138 1.34 10.20 -6.92
CA ASN A 138 1.17 8.83 -7.36
C ASN A 138 2.12 8.56 -8.53
N PHE A 139 2.58 7.32 -8.64
CA PHE A 139 3.44 6.85 -9.71
C PHE A 139 2.91 5.56 -10.30
N ASP A 140 3.24 5.31 -11.56
CA ASP A 140 3.05 4.00 -12.18
C ASP A 140 3.90 2.92 -11.48
N LYS A 141 3.61 1.64 -11.78
CA LYS A 141 4.30 0.48 -11.16
C LYS A 141 5.81 0.55 -11.25
N GLY A 142 6.32 1.09 -12.35
CA GLY A 142 7.74 1.20 -12.61
C GLY A 142 8.40 2.44 -12.01
N ILE A 143 7.65 3.41 -11.45
CA ILE A 143 8.17 4.74 -11.07
C ILE A 143 8.91 5.37 -12.26
N THR A 144 8.23 5.40 -13.40
CA THR A 144 8.70 6.02 -14.64
C THR A 144 8.04 7.38 -14.87
N LYS A 145 6.84 7.60 -14.32
CA LYS A 145 6.12 8.86 -14.42
C LYS A 145 5.19 9.08 -13.22
N ILE A 146 4.94 10.36 -12.93
CA ILE A 146 3.87 10.77 -12.03
C ILE A 146 2.53 10.56 -12.76
N VAL A 147 1.57 9.92 -12.08
CA VAL A 147 0.22 9.67 -12.60
C VAL A 147 -0.81 10.45 -11.78
N PRO A 148 -2.00 10.73 -12.35
CA PRO A 148 -3.10 11.35 -11.62
C PRO A 148 -3.49 10.59 -10.35
#